data_AF-A0A7F8QFX5-F1
#
_entry.id   AF-A0A7F8QFX5-F1
#
_cell.length_a   1.000
_cell.length_b   1.000
_cell.length_c   1.000
_cell.angle_alpha   90.00
_cell.angle_beta   90.00
_cell.angle_gamma   90.00
#
_symmetry.space_group_name_H-M   'P 1'
#
loop_
_entity.id
_entity.type
_entity.pdbx_description
1 polymer ?
#
loop_
_entity_poly.entity_id
_entity_poly.type
_entity_poly.pdbx_seq_one_letter_code
_entity_poly.pdbx_strand_id
1 'polypeptide(L)'
;MNIFLRKIPGLDWEQRRLKKTDVPLLHRLLQGPSKDNARIFLMEKDAEEISSDVAQYINFHFSLLESILQRLNEEEKREIQRTITKFSTEKAIILKCLHSKRVGKTETAV
;
A
#
# COMPACT_ATOMS: atom_id res chain seq x y z
N MET A 1 -12.95 -27.25 4.76
CA MET A 1 -13.70 -26.46 3.78
C MET A 1 -14.37 -25.30 4.48
N ASN A 2 -14.18 -24.09 3.96
CA ASN A 2 -14.95 -22.90 4.29
C ASN A 2 -15.84 -22.54 3.10
N ILE A 3 -16.99 -21.93 3.34
CA ILE A 3 -17.90 -21.48 2.30
C ILE A 3 -17.75 -19.97 2.17
N PHE A 4 -17.53 -19.49 0.96
CA PHE A 4 -17.42 -18.08 0.65
C PHE A 4 -18.54 -17.65 -0.28
N LEU A 5 -19.08 -16.47 -0.04
CA LEU A 5 -19.96 -15.77 -0.97
C LEU A 5 -19.13 -14.68 -1.66
N ARG A 6 -19.11 -14.71 -2.99
CA ARG A 6 -18.43 -13.71 -3.80
C ARG A 6 -19.47 -12.94 -4.61
N LYS A 7 -19.44 -11.62 -4.51
CA LYS A 7 -20.23 -10.74 -5.39
C LYS A 7 -19.45 -10.58 -6.69
N ILE A 8 -20.15 -10.62 -7.82
CA ILE A 8 -19.56 -10.34 -9.14
C ILE A 8 -20.27 -9.10 -9.64
N PRO A 9 -19.67 -7.91 -9.48
CA PRO A 9 -19.83 -6.94 -10.56
C PRO A 9 -18.58 -6.08 -10.74
N GLY A 10 -18.16 -5.89 -12.00
CA GLY A 10 -17.48 -4.73 -12.58
C GLY A 10 -16.21 -4.14 -11.94
N LEU A 11 -16.22 -3.86 -10.64
CA LEU A 11 -15.18 -3.18 -9.87
C LEU A 11 -14.96 -3.76 -8.45
N ASP A 12 -15.95 -4.45 -7.87
CA ASP A 12 -15.91 -4.89 -6.46
C ASP A 12 -15.86 -6.43 -6.37
N TRP A 13 -14.65 -6.99 -6.38
CA TRP A 13 -14.42 -8.42 -6.18
C TRP A 13 -14.49 -8.83 -4.70
N GLU A 14 -15.56 -8.42 -4.01
CA GLU A 14 -15.73 -8.73 -2.60
C GLU A 14 -15.94 -10.22 -2.38
N GLN A 15 -15.06 -10.81 -1.58
CA GLN A 15 -15.13 -12.19 -1.13
C GLN A 15 -15.32 -12.20 0.38
N ARG A 16 -16.44 -12.75 0.85
CA ARG A 16 -16.75 -12.85 2.28
C ARG A 16 -16.91 -14.30 2.70
N ARG A 17 -16.26 -14.70 3.79
CA ARG A 17 -16.46 -16.02 4.39
C ARG A 17 -17.78 -16.07 5.14
N LEU A 18 -18.54 -17.13 4.92
CA LEU A 18 -19.75 -17.43 5.68
C LEU A 18 -19.36 -18.09 7.01
N LYS A 19 -20.01 -17.66 8.09
CA LYS A 19 -19.89 -18.28 9.41
C LYS A 19 -20.54 -19.66 9.37
N LYS A 20 -20.16 -20.53 10.32
CA LYS A 20 -20.75 -21.87 10.46
C LYS A 20 -22.26 -21.85 10.73
N THR A 21 -22.78 -20.74 11.27
CA THR A 21 -24.19 -20.52 11.57
C THR A 21 -24.97 -19.96 10.37
N ASP A 22 -24.28 -19.47 9.34
CA ASP A 22 -24.92 -18.84 8.19
C ASP A 22 -25.52 -19.92 7.27
N VAL A 23 -26.61 -19.59 6.58
CA VAL A 23 -27.27 -20.48 5.63
C VAL A 23 -26.89 -20.07 4.21
N PRO A 24 -25.97 -20.78 3.53
CA PRO A 24 -25.38 -20.31 2.27
C PRO A 24 -26.43 -20.10 1.16
N LEU A 25 -27.40 -21.00 1.07
CA LEU A 25 -28.47 -20.92 0.08
C LEU A 25 -29.40 -19.72 0.31
N LEU A 26 -29.65 -19.35 1.56
CA LEU A 26 -30.43 -18.17 1.91
C LEU A 26 -29.68 -16.89 1.51
N HIS A 27 -28.38 -16.82 1.82
CA HIS A 27 -27.52 -15.72 1.37
C HIS A 27 -27.51 -15.58 -0.16
N ARG A 28 -27.49 -16.69 -0.90
CA ARG A 28 -27.56 -16.68 -2.37
C ARG A 28 -28.90 -16.21 -2.89
N LEU A 29 -30.00 -16.60 -2.24
CA LEU A 29 -31.35 -16.22 -2.61
C LEU A 29 -31.54 -14.70 -2.48
N LEU A 30 -31.02 -14.09 -1.41
CA LEU A 30 -31.08 -12.64 -1.17
C LEU A 30 -30.34 -11.81 -2.24
N GLN A 31 -29.38 -12.40 -2.97
CA GLN A 31 -28.66 -11.73 -4.06
C GLN A 31 -29.39 -11.82 -5.43
N GLY A 32 -30.54 -12.49 -5.48
CA GLY A 32 -31.35 -12.67 -6.69
C GLY A 32 -30.83 -13.78 -7.62
N PRO A 33 -31.62 -14.27 -8.59
CA PRO A 33 -31.34 -15.51 -9.32
C PRO A 33 -30.17 -15.45 -10.32
N SER A 34 -29.71 -14.25 -10.71
CA SER A 34 -28.65 -14.08 -11.70
C SER A 34 -27.32 -14.65 -11.22
N LYS A 35 -26.68 -15.50 -12.03
CA LYS A 35 -25.33 -16.04 -11.79
C LYS A 35 -24.23 -15.01 -11.94
N ASP A 36 -24.56 -13.87 -12.51
CA ASP A 36 -23.64 -12.77 -12.74
C ASP A 36 -23.59 -11.81 -11.55
N ASN A 37 -24.50 -11.95 -10.57
CA ASN A 37 -24.54 -11.07 -9.39
C ASN A 37 -23.75 -11.64 -8.20
N ALA A 38 -23.85 -12.96 -7.97
CA ALA A 38 -23.19 -13.62 -6.85
C ALA A 38 -23.01 -15.12 -7.07
N ARG A 39 -21.90 -15.68 -6.55
CA ARG A 39 -21.59 -17.12 -6.58
C ARG A 39 -21.08 -17.60 -5.23
N ILE A 40 -21.41 -18.85 -4.90
CA ILE A 40 -20.89 -19.55 -3.71
C ILE A 40 -19.68 -20.36 -4.14
N PHE A 41 -18.59 -20.27 -3.37
CA PHE A 41 -17.38 -21.05 -3.58
C PHE A 41 -17.04 -21.87 -2.34
N LEU A 42 -16.53 -23.08 -2.55
CA LEU A 42 -15.89 -23.88 -1.52
C LEU A 42 -14.39 -23.60 -1.58
N MET A 43 -13.78 -23.24 -0.45
CA MET A 43 -12.35 -22.99 -0.36
C MET A 43 -11.71 -23.79 0.78
N GLU A 44 -10.40 -23.91 0.72
CA GLU A 44 -9.58 -24.53 1.76
C GLU A 44 -9.69 -23.74 3.08
N LYS A 45 -9.32 -24.37 4.20
CA LYS A 45 -9.59 -23.81 5.53
C LYS A 45 -8.74 -22.57 5.83
N ASP A 46 -7.61 -22.47 5.15
CA ASP A 46 -6.54 -21.47 5.22
C ASP A 46 -6.64 -20.40 4.11
N ALA A 47 -7.68 -20.45 3.27
CA ALA A 47 -7.92 -19.39 2.30
C ALA A 47 -8.24 -18.06 3.01
N GLU A 48 -7.40 -17.05 2.77
CA GLU A 48 -7.53 -15.70 3.34
C GLU A 48 -8.68 -14.91 2.69
N GLU A 49 -9.38 -14.11 3.49
CA GLU A 49 -10.41 -13.19 2.99
C GLU A 49 -9.73 -11.99 2.31
N ILE A 50 -10.09 -11.72 1.05
CA ILE A 50 -9.58 -10.52 0.36
C ILE A 50 -10.50 -9.35 0.69
N SER A 51 -9.94 -8.29 1.27
CA SER A 51 -10.69 -7.07 1.57
C SER A 51 -11.14 -6.36 0.30
N SER A 52 -12.22 -5.58 0.39
CA SER A 52 -12.76 -4.79 -0.72
C SER A 52 -11.68 -3.88 -1.34
N ASP A 53 -10.88 -3.24 -0.48
CA ASP A 53 -9.77 -2.37 -0.89
C ASP A 53 -8.71 -3.11 -1.72
N VAL A 54 -8.43 -4.38 -1.43
CA VAL A 54 -7.43 -5.18 -2.16
C VAL A 54 -8.04 -5.80 -3.42
N ALA A 55 -9.34 -6.10 -3.38
CA ALA A 55 -10.07 -6.80 -4.42
C ALA A 55 -10.08 -6.06 -5.77
N GLN A 56 -10.13 -4.72 -5.74
CA GLN A 56 -10.06 -3.90 -6.96
C GLN A 56 -8.71 -4.06 -7.69
N TYR A 57 -7.63 -4.36 -6.96
CA TYR A 57 -6.31 -4.53 -7.53
C TYR A 57 -6.07 -5.91 -8.14
N ILE A 58 -6.90 -6.91 -7.80
CA ILE A 58 -6.85 -8.26 -8.40
C ILE A 58 -7.06 -8.21 -9.92
N ASN A 59 -7.80 -7.21 -10.41
CA ASN A 59 -8.00 -6.99 -11.85
C ASN A 59 -6.76 -6.46 -12.58
N PHE A 60 -5.76 -5.96 -11.87
CA PHE A 60 -4.54 -5.48 -12.51
C PHE A 60 -3.62 -6.65 -12.84
N HIS A 61 -2.96 -6.55 -13.99
CA HIS A 61 -1.91 -7.51 -14.33
C HIS A 61 -0.78 -7.40 -13.30
N PHE A 62 -0.24 -8.54 -12.86
CA PHE A 62 0.81 -8.60 -11.85
C PHE A 62 2.01 -7.69 -12.20
N SER A 63 2.44 -7.68 -13.46
CA SER A 63 3.54 -6.82 -13.93
C SER A 63 3.27 -5.32 -13.79
N LEU A 64 2.00 -4.88 -13.87
CA LEU A 64 1.64 -3.48 -13.62
C LEU A 64 1.86 -3.15 -12.14
N LEU A 65 1.40 -4.01 -11.23
CA LEU A 65 1.59 -3.84 -9.80
C LEU A 65 3.08 -3.81 -9.42
N GLU A 66 3.88 -4.72 -9.99
CA GLU A 66 5.34 -4.70 -9.81
C GLU A 66 5.97 -3.40 -10.30
N SER A 67 5.55 -2.90 -11.46
CA SER A 67 6.06 -1.63 -11.99
C SER A 67 5.72 -0.43 -11.09
N ILE A 68 4.52 -0.42 -10.48
CA ILE A 68 4.10 0.62 -9.54
C ILE A 68 4.98 0.56 -8.28
N LEU A 69 5.16 -0.63 -7.70
CA LEU A 69 6.01 -0.82 -6.52
C LEU A 69 7.46 -0.40 -6.79
N GLN A 70 8.01 -0.78 -7.95
CA GLN A 70 9.36 -0.38 -8.33
C GLN A 70 9.49 1.15 -8.41
N ARG A 71 8.55 1.82 -9.10
CA ARG A 71 8.56 3.28 -9.23
C ARG A 71 8.44 4.01 -7.89
N LEU A 72 7.61 3.50 -6.97
CA LEU A 72 7.50 4.06 -5.63
C LEU A 72 8.81 3.95 -4.84
N ASN A 73 9.49 2.81 -4.92
CA ASN A 73 10.77 2.59 -4.25
C ASN A 73 11.89 3.48 -4.83
N GLU A 74 11.90 3.69 -6.15
CA GLU A 74 12.82 4.62 -6.82
C GLU A 74 12.57 6.08 -6.41
N GLU A 75 11.30 6.48 -6.30
CA GLU A 75 10.92 7.82 -5.83
C GLU A 75 11.37 8.05 -4.39
N GLU A 76 11.08 7.10 -3.50
CA GLU A 76 11.44 7.17 -2.09
C GLU A 76 12.95 7.32 -1.91
N LYS A 77 13.75 6.47 -2.56
CA LYS A 77 15.22 6.56 -2.54
C LYS A 77 15.73 7.92 -3.02
N ARG A 78 15.13 8.46 -4.08
CA ARG A 78 15.51 9.76 -4.62
C ARG A 78 15.22 10.89 -3.64
N GLU A 79 14.07 10.85 -2.98
CA GLU A 79 13.68 11.90 -2.03
C GLU A 79 14.52 11.84 -0.74
N ILE A 80 14.86 10.64 -0.27
CA ILE A 80 15.84 10.45 0.80
C ILE A 80 17.18 11.09 0.42
N GLN A 81 17.72 10.78 -0.77
CA GLN A 81 19.01 11.30 -1.19
C GLN A 81 19.00 12.83 -1.36
N ARG A 82 17.91 13.40 -1.89
CA ARG A 82 17.72 14.86 -1.99
C ARG A 82 17.74 15.51 -0.62
N THR A 83 17.01 14.92 0.34
CA THR A 83 16.94 15.42 1.72
C THR A 83 18.32 15.41 2.37
N ILE A 84 19.05 14.28 2.28
CA ILE A 84 20.41 14.15 2.80
C ILE A 84 21.33 15.23 2.19
N THR A 85 21.30 15.38 0.88
CA THR A 85 22.15 16.35 0.16
C THR A 85 21.84 17.79 0.56
N LYS A 86 20.57 18.13 0.73
CA LYS A 86 20.14 19.45 1.17
C LYS A 86 20.68 19.75 2.57
N PHE A 87 20.42 18.84 3.53
CA PHE A 87 20.88 19.00 4.90
C PHE A 87 22.42 19.04 5.01
N SER A 88 23.13 18.22 4.25
CA SER A 88 24.61 18.22 4.26
C SER A 88 25.17 19.55 3.75
N THR A 89 24.54 20.10 2.71
CA THR A 89 24.95 21.39 2.12
C THR A 89 24.72 22.54 3.11
N GLU A 90 23.53 22.60 3.71
CA GLU A 90 23.20 23.61 4.72
C GLU A 90 24.13 23.52 5.93
N LYS A 91 24.38 22.31 6.44
CA LYS A 91 25.33 22.06 7.53
C LYS A 91 26.74 22.54 7.19
N ALA A 92 27.22 22.27 5.97
CA ALA A 92 28.54 22.70 5.53
C ALA A 92 28.66 24.23 5.47
N ILE A 93 27.61 24.92 5.00
CA ILE A 93 27.54 26.39 4.98
C ILE A 93 27.63 26.95 6.40
N ILE A 94 26.80 26.43 7.31
CA ILE A 94 26.79 26.87 8.72
C ILE A 94 28.16 26.67 9.36
N LEU A 95 28.79 25.51 9.17
CA LEU A 95 30.12 25.21 9.70
C LEU A 95 31.16 26.20 9.16
N LYS A 96 31.16 26.47 7.85
CA LYS A 96 32.07 27.45 7.24
C LYS A 96 31.90 28.85 7.85
N CYS A 97 30.66 29.31 8.04
CA CYS A 97 30.38 30.59 8.69
C CYS A 97 30.86 30.63 10.15
N LEU A 98 30.67 29.55 10.91
CA LEU A 98 31.13 29.44 12.29
C LEU A 98 32.65 29.47 12.39
N HIS A 99 33.36 28.81 11.48
CA HIS A 99 34.83 28.85 11.43
C HIS A 99 35.35 30.26 11.11
N SER A 100 34.78 30.92 10.10
CA SER A 100 35.17 32.29 9.74
C SER A 100 34.99 33.28 10.91
N LYS A 101 33.88 33.18 11.67
CA LYS A 101 33.66 34.01 12.87
C LYS A 101 34.61 33.72 14.03
N ARG A 102 35.22 32.53 14.06
CA ARG A 102 36.16 32.11 15.12
C ARG A 102 37.56 32.68 14.89
N VAL A 103 37.98 32.80 13.62
CA VAL A 103 39.30 33.33 13.23
C VAL A 103 39.41 34.85 13.45
N GLY A 104 38.32 35.61 13.27
CA GLY A 104 38.33 37.06 13.53
C GLY A 104 38.47 37.49 15.00
N LYS A 105 38.50 36.55 15.96
CA LYS A 105 38.67 36.85 17.39
C LYS A 105 40.11 36.74 17.89
N THR A 106 41.06 36.27 17.07
CA THR A 106 42.46 36.05 17.48
C THR A 106 43.43 37.13 17.05
N GLU A 107 42.99 38.22 16.40
CA GLU A 107 43.86 39.32 15.93
C GLU A 107 43.80 40.61 16.78
N THR A 108 43.17 40.58 17.96
CA THR A 108 43.28 41.68 18.94
C THR A 108 43.72 41.12 20.28
N ALA A 109 45.00 40.76 20.35
CA ALA A 109 45.76 40.73 21.59
C ALA A 109 46.92 41.72 21.44
N VAL A 110 46.98 42.60 22.44
CA VAL A 110 47.87 43.77 22.63
C VAL A 110 49.32 43.50 22.29
#